data_AF-A0A7J8GEG5-F1
#
_entry.id   AF-A0A7J8GEG5-F1
#
_cell.length_a   1.000
_cell.length_b   1.000
_cell.length_c   1.000
_cell.angle_alpha   90.00
_cell.angle_beta   90.00
_cell.angle_gamma   90.00
#
_symmetry.space_group_name_H-M   'P 1'
#
loop_
_entity.id
_entity.type
_entity.pdbx_description
1 polymer ?
#
loop_
_entity_poly.entity_id
_entity_poly.type
_entity_poly.pdbx_seq_one_letter_code
_entity_poly.pdbx_strand_id
1 'polypeptide(L)'
;MPELVLKTNLSSVSDCVQQVVELLQEQNILPHTIIKGIHELFVPENELDQVRAEAEALPSLSITKLDLQWVQVLSEGWATPLKGFMREKEYLQVIHFGTLLDDGVINMSIPIILPVSVDDKTRLEGCREFVLTHGGRRVAILQDPEFYEHRKEEHCSHVWGTTCAKHPHIKMVMESGDWLVGGDLRVLERIKWNDGLDQYRLTPLELKQKCKAMNAGMQAGSNAFVILILTTL
;
A
#
# COMPACT_ATOMS: atom_id res chain seq x y z
N MET A 1 -4.64 -38.85 6.79
CA MET A 1 -5.11 -38.44 5.45
C MET A 1 -3.94 -37.78 4.74
N PRO A 2 -3.85 -37.83 3.40
CA PRO A 2 -2.79 -37.10 2.69
C PRO A 2 -2.88 -35.60 2.99
N GLU A 3 -1.73 -34.95 3.11
CA GLU A 3 -1.60 -33.52 3.44
C GLU A 3 -2.05 -32.61 2.27
N LEU A 4 -1.95 -33.10 1.03
CA LEU A 4 -2.48 -32.43 -0.17
C LEU A 4 -2.88 -33.48 -1.22
N VAL A 5 -4.00 -33.24 -1.92
CA VAL A 5 -4.51 -34.10 -2.99
C VAL A 5 -4.59 -33.32 -4.29
N LEU A 6 -3.68 -33.61 -5.21
CA LEU A 6 -3.62 -32.97 -6.53
C LEU A 6 -4.54 -33.68 -7.52
N LYS A 7 -5.59 -32.99 -7.99
CA LYS A 7 -6.51 -33.53 -9.01
C LYS A 7 -5.95 -33.26 -10.41
N THR A 8 -5.03 -34.10 -10.84
CA THR A 8 -4.29 -33.98 -12.13
C THR A 8 -5.17 -34.13 -13.37
N ASN A 9 -6.39 -34.64 -13.23
CA ASN A 9 -7.39 -34.70 -14.30
C ASN A 9 -8.14 -33.38 -14.52
N LEU A 10 -8.07 -32.45 -13.57
CA LEU A 10 -8.76 -31.16 -13.60
C LEU A 10 -7.80 -29.96 -13.58
N SER A 11 -6.55 -30.17 -13.21
CA SER A 11 -5.57 -29.11 -12.94
C SER A 11 -4.38 -29.23 -13.89
N SER A 12 -3.85 -28.11 -14.37
CA SER A 12 -2.61 -28.11 -15.15
C SER A 12 -1.40 -28.42 -14.26
N VAL A 13 -0.26 -28.73 -14.88
CA VAL A 13 1.01 -28.93 -14.14
C VAL A 13 1.36 -27.69 -13.31
N SER A 14 1.12 -26.49 -13.84
CA SER A 14 1.36 -25.24 -13.12
C SER A 14 0.48 -25.10 -11.88
N ASP A 15 -0.80 -25.49 -11.98
CA ASP A 15 -1.75 -25.40 -10.86
C ASP A 15 -1.40 -26.40 -9.76
N CYS A 16 -0.94 -27.59 -10.15
CA CYS A 16 -0.45 -28.60 -9.21
C CYS A 16 0.81 -28.13 -8.48
N VAL A 17 1.76 -27.52 -9.20
CA VAL A 17 2.97 -26.94 -8.59
C VAL A 17 2.60 -25.82 -7.63
N GLN A 18 1.66 -24.95 -8.00
CA GLN A 18 1.20 -23.85 -7.15
C GLN A 18 0.59 -24.36 -5.83
N GLN A 19 -0.28 -25.37 -5.88
CA GLN A 19 -0.87 -25.99 -4.68
C GLN A 19 0.19 -26.60 -3.75
N VAL A 20 1.24 -27.21 -4.31
CA VAL A 20 2.36 -27.73 -3.51
C VAL A 20 3.17 -26.60 -2.88
N VAL A 21 3.45 -25.54 -3.63
CA VAL A 21 4.17 -24.36 -3.10
C VAL A 21 3.39 -23.72 -1.95
N GLU A 22 2.07 -23.58 -2.08
CA GLU A 22 1.19 -23.05 -1.03
C GLU A 22 1.26 -23.89 0.25
N LEU A 23 1.15 -25.22 0.14
CA LEU A 23 1.30 -26.12 1.29
C LEU A 23 2.69 -25.96 1.95
N LEU A 24 3.76 -25.91 1.15
CA LEU A 24 5.12 -25.78 1.67
C LEU A 24 5.37 -24.43 2.35
N GLN A 25 4.67 -23.37 1.92
CA GLN A 25 4.67 -22.06 2.58
C GLN A 25 3.90 -22.10 3.90
N GLU A 26 2.71 -22.71 3.94
CA GLU A 26 1.93 -22.89 5.18
C GLU A 26 2.71 -23.66 6.26
N GLN A 27 3.53 -24.62 5.84
CA GLN A 27 4.40 -25.40 6.73
C GLN A 27 5.74 -24.69 7.08
N ASN A 28 5.93 -23.43 6.66
CA ASN A 28 7.18 -22.67 6.83
C ASN A 28 8.43 -23.37 6.25
N ILE A 29 8.26 -24.25 5.27
CA ILE A 29 9.36 -24.96 4.59
C ILE A 29 9.96 -24.08 3.49
N LEU A 30 9.09 -23.39 2.74
CA LEU A 30 9.50 -22.36 1.80
C LEU A 30 9.21 -20.98 2.40
N PRO A 31 10.17 -20.05 2.39
CA PRO A 31 9.88 -18.68 2.77
C PRO A 31 8.82 -18.09 1.85
N HIS A 32 7.94 -17.23 2.38
CA HIS A 32 6.93 -16.50 1.61
C HIS A 32 7.51 -15.53 0.56
N THR A 33 8.85 -15.53 0.40
CA THR A 33 9.75 -14.74 -0.47
C THR A 33 9.36 -14.48 -1.92
N ILE A 34 8.20 -14.93 -2.36
CA ILE A 34 7.54 -14.37 -3.54
C ILE A 34 6.04 -14.36 -3.24
N ILE A 35 5.55 -13.28 -2.61
CA ILE A 35 4.12 -12.96 -2.70
C ILE A 35 3.85 -12.69 -4.19
N LYS A 36 3.49 -13.73 -4.94
CA LYS A 36 3.17 -13.62 -6.38
C LYS A 36 1.78 -13.03 -6.64
N GLY A 37 1.06 -12.68 -5.58
CA GLY A 37 -0.30 -12.15 -5.63
C GLY A 37 -0.33 -10.66 -5.35
N ILE A 38 -1.30 -9.96 -5.94
CA ILE A 38 -1.65 -8.60 -5.55
C ILE A 38 -2.25 -8.68 -4.14
N HIS A 39 -1.73 -7.89 -3.20
CA HIS A 39 -2.23 -7.80 -1.84
C HIS A 39 -3.05 -6.52 -1.68
N GLU A 40 -4.37 -6.64 -1.74
CA GLU A 40 -5.28 -5.53 -1.45
C GLU A 40 -5.43 -5.35 0.06
N LEU A 41 -5.61 -4.10 0.50
CA LEU A 41 -5.71 -3.73 1.93
C LEU A 41 -7.14 -3.34 2.32
N PHE A 42 -8.13 -3.77 1.54
CA PHE A 42 -9.54 -3.54 1.86
C PHE A 42 -9.99 -4.44 3.00
N VAL A 43 -10.83 -3.90 3.88
CA VAL A 43 -11.55 -4.71 4.87
C VAL A 43 -12.53 -5.63 4.13
N PRO A 44 -12.56 -6.93 4.44
CA PRO A 44 -13.54 -7.86 3.86
C PRO A 44 -14.98 -7.39 4.08
N GLU A 45 -15.85 -7.56 3.07
CA GLU A 45 -17.24 -7.08 3.12
C GLU A 45 -18.01 -7.61 4.34
N ASN A 46 -17.71 -8.83 4.80
CA ASN A 46 -18.33 -9.47 5.96
C ASN A 46 -17.94 -8.85 7.30
N GLU A 47 -16.84 -8.09 7.37
CA GLU A 47 -16.34 -7.44 8.59
C GLU A 47 -16.61 -5.93 8.58
N LEU A 48 -17.03 -5.38 7.45
CA LEU A 48 -17.06 -3.94 7.21
C LEU A 48 -17.92 -3.17 8.22
N ASP A 49 -19.12 -3.67 8.53
CA ASP A 49 -20.04 -2.99 9.46
C ASP A 49 -19.48 -2.96 10.90
N GLN A 50 -18.84 -4.04 11.32
CA GLN A 50 -18.16 -4.10 12.62
C GLN A 50 -17.01 -3.10 12.68
N VAL A 51 -16.15 -3.09 11.66
CA VAL A 51 -14.96 -2.24 11.61
C VAL A 51 -15.35 -0.76 11.49
N ARG A 52 -16.46 -0.45 10.80
CA ARG A 52 -17.03 0.90 10.77
C ARG A 52 -17.48 1.37 12.16
N ALA A 53 -18.14 0.50 12.92
CA ALA A 53 -18.53 0.82 14.29
C ALA A 53 -17.32 1.02 15.21
N GLU A 54 -16.28 0.19 15.08
CA GLU A 54 -15.00 0.36 15.80
C GLU A 54 -14.36 1.72 15.46
N ALA A 55 -14.32 2.08 14.17
CA ALA A 55 -13.77 3.35 13.70
C ALA A 55 -14.50 4.61 14.23
N GLU A 56 -15.71 4.49 14.78
CA GLU A 56 -16.39 5.63 15.42
C GLU A 56 -15.78 6.01 16.76
N ALA A 57 -15.22 5.04 17.49
CA ALA A 57 -14.66 5.24 18.82
C ALA A 57 -13.18 5.66 18.81
N LEU A 58 -12.51 5.50 17.66
CA LEU A 58 -11.08 5.76 17.53
C LEU A 58 -10.76 7.25 17.32
N PRO A 59 -9.60 7.73 17.79
CA PRO A 59 -9.10 9.05 17.43
C PRO A 59 -8.91 9.12 15.91
N SER A 60 -9.02 10.33 15.34
CA SER A 60 -8.91 10.54 13.91
C SER A 60 -7.73 11.43 13.53
N LEU A 61 -7.25 11.23 12.29
CA LEU A 61 -6.29 12.07 11.59
C LEU A 61 -6.95 12.54 10.29
N SER A 62 -6.98 13.86 10.05
CA SER A 62 -7.46 14.39 8.77
C SER A 62 -6.32 14.32 7.76
N ILE A 63 -6.59 13.72 6.60
CA ILE A 63 -5.61 13.53 5.54
C ILE A 63 -5.93 14.40 4.32
N THR A 64 -4.89 14.79 3.57
CA THR A 64 -5.03 15.59 2.36
C THR A 64 -5.57 14.77 1.19
N LYS A 65 -5.83 15.44 0.06
CA LYS A 65 -6.20 14.74 -1.17
C LYS A 65 -5.06 13.86 -1.70
N LEU A 66 -3.81 14.30 -1.54
CA LEU A 66 -2.63 13.54 -1.96
C LEU A 66 -2.48 12.26 -1.13
N ASP A 67 -2.67 12.38 0.19
CA ASP A 67 -2.64 11.22 1.08
C ASP A 67 -3.75 10.22 0.73
N LEU A 68 -4.96 10.70 0.38
CA LEU A 68 -6.04 9.82 -0.08
C LEU A 68 -5.69 9.08 -1.37
N GLN A 69 -4.95 9.71 -2.30
CA GLN A 69 -4.44 9.03 -3.49
C GLN A 69 -3.45 7.93 -3.11
N TRP A 70 -2.58 8.15 -2.12
CA TRP A 70 -1.69 7.10 -1.60
C TRP A 70 -2.44 5.98 -0.88
N VAL A 71 -3.49 6.30 -0.11
CA VAL A 71 -4.39 5.29 0.45
C VAL A 71 -5.00 4.44 -0.67
N GLN A 72 -5.39 5.04 -1.80
CA GLN A 72 -5.90 4.29 -2.95
C GLN A 72 -4.83 3.34 -3.52
N VAL A 73 -3.62 3.84 -3.78
CA VAL A 73 -2.48 3.05 -4.30
C VAL A 73 -2.21 1.84 -3.41
N LEU A 74 -2.15 2.04 -2.09
CA LEU A 74 -1.96 0.99 -1.11
C LEU A 74 -3.14 0.01 -1.11
N SER A 75 -4.38 0.51 -1.05
CA SER A 75 -5.59 -0.31 -0.92
C SER A 75 -5.80 -1.28 -2.08
N GLU A 76 -5.51 -0.84 -3.30
CA GLU A 76 -5.67 -1.64 -4.52
C GLU A 76 -4.48 -2.59 -4.77
N GLY A 77 -3.45 -2.55 -3.91
CA GLY A 77 -2.31 -3.46 -3.98
C GLY A 77 -1.26 -3.10 -5.05
N TRP A 78 -1.25 -1.86 -5.55
CA TRP A 78 -0.19 -1.39 -6.47
C TRP A 78 1.21 -1.46 -5.85
N ALA A 79 1.28 -1.26 -4.53
CA ALA A 79 2.50 -1.27 -3.75
C ALA A 79 2.73 -2.60 -3.00
N THR A 80 2.12 -3.69 -3.46
CA THR A 80 2.40 -5.03 -2.92
C THR A 80 3.92 -5.26 -2.82
N PRO A 81 4.45 -5.68 -1.65
CA PRO A 81 3.76 -6.32 -0.53
C PRO A 81 3.48 -5.40 0.66
N LEU A 82 3.58 -4.07 0.52
CA LEU A 82 3.33 -3.16 1.64
C LEU A 82 1.96 -3.41 2.26
N LYS A 83 1.94 -3.47 3.59
CA LYS A 83 0.73 -3.63 4.40
C LYS A 83 0.09 -2.29 4.78
N GLY A 84 0.74 -1.19 4.44
CA GLY A 84 0.26 0.17 4.70
C GLY A 84 1.34 1.20 4.39
N PHE A 85 1.28 2.35 5.08
CA PHE A 85 2.31 3.37 4.96
C PHE A 85 3.62 2.87 5.55
N MET A 86 4.74 3.19 4.89
CA MET A 86 6.06 2.66 5.24
C MET A 86 6.44 3.01 6.69
N ARG A 87 6.86 1.98 7.43
CA ARG A 87 7.61 2.13 8.69
C ARG A 87 9.01 2.65 8.41
N GLU A 88 9.75 3.07 9.44
CA GLU A 88 11.06 3.70 9.27
C GLU A 88 12.03 2.76 8.52
N LYS A 89 12.00 1.48 8.86
CA LYS A 89 12.83 0.46 8.20
C LYS A 89 12.57 0.38 6.69
N GLU A 90 11.30 0.31 6.28
CA GLU A 90 10.91 0.22 4.86
C GLU A 90 11.26 1.51 4.12
N TYR A 91 11.01 2.65 4.75
CA TYR A 91 11.37 3.98 4.23
C TYR A 91 12.87 4.10 3.95
N LEU A 92 13.72 3.74 4.91
CA LEU A 92 15.18 3.80 4.76
C LEU A 92 15.67 2.84 3.67
N GLN A 93 15.09 1.64 3.59
CA GLN A 93 15.44 0.69 2.53
C GLN A 93 15.14 1.28 1.13
N VAL A 94 13.98 1.90 0.97
CA VAL A 94 13.55 2.51 -0.30
C VAL A 94 14.41 3.73 -0.65
N ILE A 95 14.68 4.63 0.29
CA ILE A 95 15.49 5.84 0.08
C ILE A 95 16.94 5.49 -0.32
N HIS A 96 17.55 4.48 0.31
CA HIS A 96 18.96 4.16 0.10
C HIS A 96 19.22 3.10 -0.98
N PHE A 97 18.31 2.15 -1.16
CA PHE A 97 18.52 0.99 -2.05
C PHE A 97 17.50 0.91 -3.18
N GLY A 98 16.40 1.66 -3.12
CA GLY A 98 15.31 1.55 -4.09
C GLY A 98 14.64 0.16 -4.09
N THR A 99 14.73 -0.56 -2.97
CA THR A 99 14.16 -1.90 -2.82
C THR A 99 13.65 -2.14 -1.40
N LEU A 100 12.60 -2.94 -1.25
CA LEU A 100 12.26 -3.59 0.02
C LEU A 100 13.00 -4.93 0.11
N LEU A 101 13.43 -5.31 1.32
CA LEU A 101 14.30 -6.47 1.54
C LEU A 101 13.69 -7.58 2.41
N ASP A 102 12.59 -7.31 3.12
CA ASP A 102 12.10 -8.20 4.17
C ASP A 102 11.45 -9.49 3.65
N ASP A 103 10.82 -9.43 2.47
CA ASP A 103 10.18 -10.58 1.80
C ASP A 103 10.86 -10.91 0.47
N GLY A 104 12.19 -10.71 0.41
CA GLY A 104 12.99 -10.79 -0.81
C GLY A 104 13.32 -9.41 -1.38
N VAL A 105 14.02 -9.36 -2.52
CA VAL A 105 14.41 -8.09 -3.15
C VAL A 105 13.29 -7.63 -4.07
N ILE A 106 12.49 -6.68 -3.61
CA ILE A 106 11.37 -6.13 -4.36
C ILE A 106 11.72 -4.70 -4.74
N ASN A 107 11.65 -4.37 -6.03
CA ASN A 107 11.95 -3.01 -6.46
C ASN A 107 10.85 -2.06 -6.00
N MET A 108 11.25 -1.02 -5.29
CA MET A 108 10.39 0.06 -4.83
C MET A 108 11.25 1.29 -4.62
N SER A 109 11.21 2.22 -5.56
CA SER A 109 12.10 3.38 -5.60
C SER A 109 11.45 4.67 -5.10
N ILE A 110 10.17 4.63 -4.75
CA ILE A 110 9.38 5.79 -4.32
C ILE A 110 8.83 5.49 -2.92
N PRO A 111 9.16 6.30 -1.91
CA PRO A 111 8.58 6.17 -0.58
C PRO A 111 7.06 6.39 -0.59
N ILE A 112 6.32 5.52 0.08
CA ILE A 112 4.87 5.65 0.29
C ILE A 112 4.65 5.92 1.77
N ILE A 113 4.55 7.20 2.10
CA ILE A 113 4.64 7.73 3.47
C ILE A 113 3.42 8.60 3.80
N LEU A 114 3.11 8.75 5.08
CA LEU A 114 2.07 9.66 5.57
C LEU A 114 2.68 10.72 6.49
N PRO A 115 2.87 11.97 6.00
CA PRO A 115 3.35 13.06 6.81
C PRO A 115 2.31 13.53 7.84
N VAL A 116 2.76 13.82 9.06
CA VAL A 116 1.93 14.29 10.17
C VAL A 116 2.58 15.47 10.88
N SER A 117 1.75 16.38 11.38
CA SER A 117 2.20 17.52 12.18
C SER A 117 2.77 17.06 13.53
N VAL A 118 3.56 17.91 14.19
CA VAL A 118 4.04 17.64 15.55
C VAL A 118 2.87 17.48 16.52
N ASP A 119 1.83 18.30 16.38
CA ASP A 119 0.62 18.25 17.23
C ASP A 119 -0.14 16.93 17.05
N ASP A 120 -0.32 16.48 15.81
CA ASP A 120 -0.97 15.20 15.52
C ASP A 120 -0.13 14.03 16.00
N LYS A 121 1.20 14.08 15.82
CA LYS A 121 2.12 13.09 16.36
C LYS A 121 1.96 12.99 17.88
N THR A 122 2.04 14.10 18.60
CA THR A 122 1.89 14.11 20.07
C THR A 122 0.53 13.60 20.52
N ARG A 123 -0.53 13.90 19.78
CA ARG A 123 -1.89 13.47 20.10
C ARG A 123 -2.14 11.98 19.86
N LEU A 124 -1.50 11.40 18.84
CA LEU A 124 -1.71 10.02 18.39
C LEU A 124 -0.63 9.05 18.88
N GLU A 125 0.49 9.57 19.40
CA GLU A 125 1.56 8.76 19.98
C GLU A 125 1.05 7.91 21.14
N GLY A 126 1.30 6.60 21.07
CA GLY A 126 0.81 5.62 22.06
C GLY A 126 -0.58 5.06 21.76
N CYS A 127 -1.32 5.60 20.79
CA CYS A 127 -2.52 4.93 20.28
C CYS A 127 -2.14 3.67 19.51
N ARG A 128 -2.87 2.57 19.73
CA ARG A 128 -2.68 1.32 18.95
C ARG A 128 -3.27 1.42 17.55
N GLU A 129 -4.29 2.23 17.37
CA GLU A 129 -4.95 2.44 16.10
C GLU A 129 -5.65 3.80 16.08
N PHE A 130 -5.75 4.38 14.88
CA PHE A 130 -6.49 5.60 14.63
C PHE A 130 -7.05 5.65 13.21
N VAL A 131 -8.05 6.49 12.99
CA VAL A 131 -8.81 6.55 11.74
C VAL A 131 -8.29 7.67 10.85
N LEU A 132 -8.04 7.35 9.58
CA LEU A 132 -7.79 8.34 8.54
C LEU A 132 -9.13 8.88 8.03
N THR A 133 -9.23 10.21 7.95
CA THR A 133 -10.44 10.90 7.53
C THR A 133 -10.17 11.87 6.39
N HIS A 134 -11.04 11.91 5.38
CA HIS A 134 -10.96 12.85 4.28
C HIS A 134 -12.35 13.39 3.95
N GLY A 135 -12.51 14.72 3.87
CA GLY A 135 -13.80 15.35 3.53
C GLY A 135 -14.94 14.95 4.49
N GLY A 136 -14.62 14.73 5.78
CA GLY A 136 -15.59 14.29 6.80
C GLY A 136 -15.94 12.80 6.76
N ARG A 137 -15.34 12.01 5.86
CA ARG A 137 -15.53 10.56 5.78
C ARG A 137 -14.35 9.82 6.40
N ARG A 138 -14.64 8.75 7.12
CA ARG A 138 -13.63 7.78 7.59
C ARG A 138 -13.29 6.87 6.43
N VAL A 139 -12.01 6.81 6.04
CA VAL A 139 -11.59 6.08 4.83
C VAL A 139 -10.76 4.84 5.15
N ALA A 140 -9.97 4.88 6.22
CA ALA A 140 -9.12 3.76 6.62
C ALA A 140 -8.82 3.81 8.12
N ILE A 141 -8.36 2.69 8.68
CA ILE A 141 -7.76 2.58 10.00
C ILE A 141 -6.27 2.30 9.81
N LEU A 142 -5.41 3.05 10.51
CA LEU A 142 -3.99 2.75 10.63
C LEU A 142 -3.75 2.06 11.97
N GLN A 143 -3.16 0.86 11.94
CA GLN A 143 -2.89 0.02 13.10
C GLN A 143 -1.39 -0.07 13.37
N ASP A 144 -1.07 -0.25 14.65
CA ASP A 144 0.29 -0.32 15.18
C ASP A 144 1.20 0.81 14.66
N PRO A 145 0.81 2.08 14.82
CA PRO A 145 1.49 3.20 14.21
C PRO A 145 2.91 3.39 14.78
N GLU A 146 3.83 3.72 13.88
CA GLU A 146 5.22 4.04 14.20
C GLU A 146 5.55 5.43 13.66
N PHE A 147 5.92 6.34 14.56
CA PHE A 147 6.25 7.72 14.22
C PHE A 147 7.76 7.91 14.15
N TYR A 148 8.25 8.50 13.05
CA TYR A 148 9.68 8.77 12.82
C TYR A 148 9.89 10.10 12.09
N GLU A 149 11.12 10.62 12.10
CA GLU A 149 11.42 11.96 11.58
C GLU A 149 11.26 12.06 10.07
N HIS A 150 10.56 13.10 9.60
CA HIS A 150 10.51 13.44 8.19
C HIS A 150 11.72 14.30 7.80
N ARG A 151 12.84 13.65 7.49
CA ARG A 151 14.06 14.33 7.00
C ARG A 151 13.87 14.83 5.56
N LYS A 152 13.06 15.87 5.39
CA LYS A 152 12.57 16.37 4.08
C LYS A 152 13.67 16.68 3.07
N GLU A 153 14.78 17.27 3.51
CA GLU A 153 15.90 17.59 2.60
C GLU A 153 16.57 16.31 2.06
N GLU A 154 16.87 15.36 2.95
CA GLU A 154 17.40 14.04 2.59
C GLU A 154 16.43 13.30 1.66
N HIS A 155 15.15 13.25 2.05
CA HIS A 155 14.09 12.67 1.24
C HIS A 155 14.09 13.24 -0.17
N CYS A 156 14.05 14.57 -0.30
CA CYS A 156 13.93 15.21 -1.61
C CYS A 156 15.18 14.97 -2.47
N SER A 157 16.37 15.04 -1.86
CA SER A 157 17.62 14.75 -2.55
C SER A 157 17.67 13.32 -3.08
N HIS A 158 17.18 12.34 -2.32
CA HIS A 158 17.18 10.94 -2.74
C HIS A 158 16.13 10.64 -3.83
N VAL A 159 14.92 11.17 -3.69
CA VAL A 159 13.82 10.87 -4.62
C VAL A 159 13.96 11.62 -5.95
N TRP A 160 14.33 12.91 -5.90
CA TRP A 160 14.39 13.77 -7.10
C TRP A 160 15.80 14.14 -7.55
N GLY A 161 16.85 13.80 -6.79
CA GLY A 161 18.22 14.25 -7.09
C GLY A 161 18.42 15.76 -6.88
N THR A 162 17.47 16.45 -6.22
CA THR A 162 17.50 17.89 -5.98
C THR A 162 16.61 18.26 -4.79
N THR A 163 16.91 19.38 -4.14
CA THR A 163 16.13 19.98 -3.04
C THR A 163 15.48 21.30 -3.45
N CYS A 164 15.36 21.55 -4.76
CA CYS A 164 14.84 22.80 -5.31
C CYS A 164 13.38 23.04 -4.90
N ALA A 165 13.15 24.00 -4.01
CA ALA A 165 11.81 24.38 -3.54
C ALA A 165 10.86 24.90 -4.64
N LYS A 166 11.36 25.17 -5.86
CA LYS A 166 10.52 25.51 -7.02
C LYS A 166 9.89 24.29 -7.69
N HIS A 167 10.38 23.08 -7.41
CA HIS A 167 9.78 21.85 -7.91
C HIS A 167 8.45 21.59 -7.20
N PRO A 168 7.31 21.41 -7.92
CA PRO A 168 5.99 21.34 -7.31
C PRO A 168 5.85 20.31 -6.18
N HIS A 169 6.36 19.08 -6.39
CA HIS A 169 6.29 18.05 -5.35
C HIS A 169 7.25 18.28 -4.19
N ILE A 170 8.42 18.88 -4.43
CA ILE A 170 9.36 19.20 -3.33
C ILE A 170 8.74 20.28 -2.46
N LYS A 171 8.07 21.27 -3.07
CA LYS A 171 7.33 22.28 -2.33
C LYS A 171 6.28 21.64 -1.42
N MET A 172 5.49 20.69 -1.92
CA MET A 172 4.50 19.96 -1.11
C MET A 172 5.15 19.19 0.04
N VAL A 173 6.26 18.50 -0.19
CA VAL A 173 7.01 17.80 0.87
C VAL A 173 7.53 18.78 1.92
N MET A 174 8.09 19.91 1.50
CA MET A 174 8.60 20.93 2.42
C MET A 174 7.49 21.55 3.28
N GLU A 175 6.30 21.75 2.71
CA GLU A 175 5.10 22.28 3.37
C GLU A 175 4.34 21.23 4.22
N SER A 176 4.69 19.95 4.11
CA SER A 176 4.06 18.85 4.86
C SER A 176 4.52 18.77 6.32
N GLY A 177 4.03 17.78 7.07
CA GLY A 177 4.44 17.55 8.46
C GLY A 177 5.91 17.15 8.62
N ASP A 178 6.49 17.43 9.80
CA ASP A 178 7.88 17.11 10.15
C ASP A 178 8.07 15.67 10.68
N TRP A 179 6.97 14.94 10.84
CA TRP A 179 6.96 13.53 11.22
C TRP A 179 6.31 12.70 10.13
N LEU A 180 6.71 11.45 10.03
CA LEU A 180 6.05 10.42 9.24
C LEU A 180 5.40 9.41 10.19
N VAL A 181 4.31 8.81 9.74
CA VAL A 181 3.71 7.67 10.43
C VAL A 181 3.59 6.48 9.47
N GLY A 182 4.19 5.36 9.87
CA GLY A 182 4.03 4.06 9.23
C GLY A 182 3.09 3.16 10.03
N GLY A 183 2.55 2.11 9.40
CA GLY A 183 1.64 1.20 10.07
C GLY A 183 0.87 0.31 9.11
N ASP A 184 0.13 -0.65 9.66
CA ASP A 184 -0.72 -1.53 8.87
C ASP A 184 -2.04 -0.81 8.56
N LEU A 185 -2.43 -0.80 7.29
CA LEU A 185 -3.56 -0.02 6.80
C LEU A 185 -4.74 -0.95 6.49
N ARG A 186 -5.91 -0.62 7.04
CA ARG A 186 -7.19 -1.28 6.73
C ARG A 186 -8.13 -0.28 6.09
N VAL A 187 -8.38 -0.42 4.79
CA VAL A 187 -9.19 0.53 4.03
C VAL A 187 -10.65 0.09 4.02
N LEU A 188 -11.53 0.98 4.48
CA LEU A 188 -12.93 0.64 4.75
C LEU A 188 -13.71 0.44 3.45
N GLU A 189 -13.46 1.27 2.45
CA GLU A 189 -14.19 1.19 1.18
C GLU A 189 -13.31 1.58 0.01
N ARG A 190 -13.67 1.06 -1.17
CA ARG A 190 -13.01 1.45 -2.41
C ARG A 190 -13.15 2.94 -2.64
N ILE A 191 -12.02 3.61 -2.84
CA ILE A 191 -11.98 5.05 -3.10
C ILE A 191 -12.60 5.34 -4.47
N LYS A 192 -13.59 6.23 -4.48
CA LYS A 192 -14.24 6.76 -5.67
C LYS A 192 -14.13 8.27 -5.70
N TRP A 193 -13.71 8.82 -6.83
CA TRP A 193 -13.52 10.26 -6.99
C TRP A 193 -14.80 10.97 -7.43
N ASN A 194 -15.78 10.22 -7.95
CA ASN A 194 -17.07 10.72 -8.41
C ASN A 194 -16.95 11.88 -9.41
N ASP A 195 -15.90 11.85 -10.24
CA ASP A 195 -15.57 12.86 -11.25
C ASP A 195 -15.97 12.42 -12.68
N GLY A 196 -16.73 11.33 -12.79
CA GLY A 196 -17.15 10.74 -14.05
C GLY A 196 -16.06 9.90 -14.74
N LEU A 197 -14.94 9.63 -14.08
CA LEU A 197 -13.82 8.84 -14.61
C LEU A 197 -13.53 7.54 -13.83
N ASP A 198 -14.30 7.24 -12.78
CA ASP A 198 -14.05 6.05 -11.92
C ASP A 198 -14.11 4.73 -12.70
N GLN A 199 -14.89 4.67 -13.79
CA GLN A 199 -14.94 3.50 -14.69
C GLN A 199 -13.61 3.19 -15.40
N TYR A 200 -12.68 4.13 -15.41
CA TYR A 200 -11.34 3.95 -15.98
C TYR A 200 -10.29 3.57 -14.91
N ARG A 201 -10.63 3.69 -13.61
CA ARG A 201 -9.73 3.41 -12.48
C ARG A 201 -9.85 1.95 -12.05
N LEU A 202 -9.34 1.08 -12.92
CA LEU A 202 -9.31 -0.35 -12.68
C LEU A 202 -8.21 -0.71 -11.69
N THR A 203 -8.51 -1.58 -10.72
CA THR A 203 -7.48 -2.13 -9.81
C THR A 203 -6.54 -3.08 -10.56
N PRO A 204 -5.35 -3.39 -10.03
CA PRO A 204 -4.46 -4.40 -10.61
C PRO A 204 -5.15 -5.75 -10.85
N LEU A 205 -6.04 -6.17 -9.94
CA LEU A 205 -6.81 -7.41 -10.11
C LEU A 205 -7.82 -7.31 -11.25
N GLU A 206 -8.56 -6.21 -11.36
CA GLU A 206 -9.50 -5.97 -12.46
C GLU A 206 -8.77 -5.90 -13.81
N LEU A 207 -7.60 -5.27 -13.86
CA LEU A 207 -6.74 -5.24 -15.05
C LEU A 207 -6.30 -6.64 -15.44
N LYS A 208 -5.83 -7.45 -14.49
CA LYS A 208 -5.43 -8.85 -14.72
C LYS A 208 -6.60 -9.69 -15.25
N GLN A 209 -7.79 -9.53 -14.68
CA GLN A 209 -9.01 -10.19 -15.15
C GLN A 209 -9.39 -9.76 -16.57
N LYS A 210 -9.34 -8.45 -16.86
CA LYS A 210 -9.65 -7.90 -18.18
C LYS A 210 -8.67 -8.39 -19.25
N CYS A 211 -7.38 -8.41 -18.95
CA CYS A 211 -6.37 -8.95 -19.87
C CYS A 211 -6.56 -10.44 -20.14
N LYS A 212 -6.89 -11.23 -19.11
CA LYS A 212 -7.24 -12.65 -19.27
C LYS A 212 -8.45 -12.83 -20.17
N ALA A 213 -9.50 -12.02 -19.99
CA ALA A 213 -10.69 -12.05 -20.84
C ALA A 213 -10.40 -11.67 -22.31
N MET A 214 -9.40 -10.81 -22.53
CA MET A 214 -8.96 -10.40 -23.86
C MET A 214 -7.97 -11.36 -24.53
N ASN A 215 -7.60 -12.48 -23.89
CA ASN A 215 -6.50 -13.37 -24.32
C ASN A 215 -5.17 -12.63 -24.56
N ALA A 216 -4.96 -11.50 -23.87
CA ALA A 216 -3.73 -10.73 -23.95
C ALA A 216 -2.72 -11.29 -22.94
N GLY A 217 -1.53 -11.67 -23.40
CA GLY A 217 -0.42 -12.02 -22.52
C GLY A 217 0.15 -10.77 -21.85
N MET A 218 -0.32 -10.42 -20.65
CA MET A 218 0.18 -9.25 -19.92
C MET A 218 1.21 -9.63 -18.85
N GLN A 219 2.38 -9.00 -18.93
CA GLN A 219 3.32 -8.83 -17.81
C GLN A 219 3.33 -7.33 -17.47
N ALA A 220 2.46 -6.89 -16.57
CA ALA A 220 2.51 -5.52 -16.07
C ALA A 220 3.53 -5.46 -14.92
N GLY A 221 4.57 -4.64 -15.06
CA GLY A 221 5.52 -4.36 -13.98
C GLY A 221 4.95 -3.34 -13.02
N SER A 222 4.89 -3.66 -11.72
CA SER A 222 4.31 -2.84 -10.65
C SER A 222 4.92 -1.42 -10.56
N ASN A 223 6.18 -1.25 -10.98
CA ASN A 223 6.88 0.04 -10.89
C ASN A 223 6.43 1.11 -11.88
N ALA A 224 5.98 0.73 -13.07
CA ALA A 224 5.66 1.72 -14.10
C ALA A 224 4.44 2.57 -13.73
N PHE A 225 3.53 2.02 -12.92
CA PHE A 225 2.28 2.69 -12.56
C PHE A 225 2.47 3.74 -11.45
N VAL A 226 3.29 3.46 -10.44
CA VAL A 226 3.57 4.41 -9.35
C VAL A 226 4.35 5.63 -9.87
N ILE A 227 5.29 5.42 -10.80
CA ILE A 227 5.99 6.52 -11.48
C ILE A 227 5.03 7.36 -12.33
N LEU A 228 4.02 6.74 -12.97
CA LEU A 228 3.00 7.47 -13.71
C LEU A 228 2.15 8.35 -12.79
N ILE A 229 1.78 7.87 -11.60
CA ILE A 229 1.01 8.67 -10.62
C ILE A 229 1.77 9.93 -10.20
N LEU A 230 3.10 9.85 -10.01
CA LEU A 230 3.94 11.01 -9.68
C LEU A 230 4.21 11.96 -10.86
N THR A 231 4.00 11.55 -12.10
CA THR A 231 4.31 12.37 -13.30
C THR A 231 3.09 12.91 -14.01
N THR A 232 1.89 12.41 -13.67
CA THR A 232 0.63 12.75 -14.37
C THR A 232 -0.37 13.53 -13.50
N LEU A 233 0.02 13.90 -12.27
CA LEU A 233 -0.75 14.76 -11.35
C LEU A 233 0.03 16.04 -11.03
#